data_AF-A0A3D8LHX9-F1
#
_entry.id   AF-A0A3D8LHX9-F1
#
_cell.length_a   1.000
_cell.length_b   1.000
_cell.length_c   1.000
_cell.angle_alpha   90.00
_cell.angle_beta   90.00
_cell.angle_gamma   90.00
#
_symmetry.space_group_name_H-M   'P 1'
#
loop_
_entity.id
_entity.type
_entity.pdbx_description
1 polymer ?
#
loop_
_entity_poly.entity_id
_entity_poly.type
_entity_poly.pdbx_seq_one_letter_code
_entity_poly.pdbx_strand_id
1 'polypeptide(L)'
;MEKILFGDNQFFAINHISDEKSRAQSIKFKDDKSIIKTLDYAMEANINTFMCTTHDRISKICDSIRENPIKYQNFKIYPCLPYAHKYANAVTELGLTNSLKQFVPGNFMGSMFKGGLAFLGKDYIAIMELLIDAELKIFEKIDTPVIFLQNVVTDLLLGLGMDEILLAFHNYIATKYGVEAGFITMNMPKLLDTLERVGIKNPIICSSINKLGFRMAGGRACYEDVLNEKQFRAIAMQVLAAGAIPPQEAIEYVCSLPNIQSILFGASSKANIIQTTTLIHQFHETNEVFQNVNKKNTESSKVVLTS
;
A
#
# COMPACT_ATOMS: atom_id res chain seq x y z
N MET A 1 9.15 -5.20 8.83
CA MET A 1 8.49 -5.13 7.51
C MET A 1 9.36 -5.86 6.51
N GLU A 2 8.77 -6.63 5.59
CA GLU A 2 9.54 -7.35 4.56
C GLU A 2 10.12 -6.38 3.53
N LYS A 3 11.29 -6.69 2.94
CA LYS A 3 11.94 -5.81 1.95
C LYS A 3 11.20 -5.78 0.61
N ILE A 4 10.49 -6.85 0.28
CA ILE A 4 9.80 -7.01 -1.00
C ILE A 4 8.35 -7.35 -0.72
N LEU A 5 7.45 -6.60 -1.33
CA LEU A 5 6.02 -6.85 -1.30
C LEU A 5 5.55 -7.16 -2.72
N PHE A 6 4.73 -8.19 -2.88
CA PHE A 6 4.13 -8.52 -4.17
C PHE A 6 2.78 -7.84 -4.30
N GLY A 7 2.57 -7.09 -5.39
CA GLY A 7 1.33 -6.37 -5.66
C GLY A 7 0.33 -7.18 -6.50
N ASP A 8 -0.91 -6.69 -6.57
CA ASP A 8 -2.05 -7.37 -7.19
C ASP A 8 -2.48 -6.82 -8.55
N ASN A 9 -1.99 -5.65 -8.97
CA ASN A 9 -2.43 -4.94 -10.19
C ASN A 9 -2.54 -5.83 -11.45
N GLN A 10 -1.59 -6.74 -11.65
CA GLN A 10 -1.58 -7.64 -12.81
C GLN A 10 -2.78 -8.61 -12.82
N PHE A 11 -3.36 -8.92 -11.67
CA PHE A 11 -4.49 -9.84 -11.54
C PHE A 11 -5.83 -9.19 -11.92
N PHE A 12 -5.86 -7.86 -11.96
CA PHE A 12 -7.04 -7.06 -12.30
C PHE A 12 -6.89 -6.33 -13.64
N ALA A 13 -5.88 -6.70 -14.44
CA ALA A 13 -5.59 -6.09 -15.74
C ALA A 13 -5.39 -4.56 -15.66
N ILE A 14 -4.89 -4.07 -14.52
CA ILE A 14 -4.61 -2.66 -14.32
C ILE A 14 -3.23 -2.37 -14.93
N ASN A 15 -3.23 -1.80 -16.14
CA ASN A 15 -2.04 -1.23 -16.77
C ASN A 15 -2.29 0.24 -17.11
N HIS A 16 -1.40 1.12 -16.66
CA HIS A 16 -1.57 2.56 -16.83
C HIS A 16 -1.08 3.10 -18.19
N ILE A 17 -0.52 2.26 -19.06
CA ILE A 17 0.07 2.69 -20.35
C ILE A 17 -0.43 1.85 -21.53
N SER A 18 -0.67 0.55 -21.36
CA SER A 18 -0.89 -0.36 -22.50
C SER A 18 -2.16 -1.20 -22.36
N ASP A 19 -3.15 -0.91 -23.21
CA ASP A 19 -4.38 -1.70 -23.33
C ASP A 19 -4.13 -3.13 -23.80
N GLU A 20 -3.13 -3.34 -24.66
CA GLU A 20 -2.74 -4.67 -25.10
C GLU A 20 -2.23 -5.54 -23.94
N LYS A 21 -1.39 -4.95 -23.06
CA LYS A 21 -0.94 -5.64 -21.85
C LYS A 21 -2.10 -5.89 -20.89
N SER A 22 -3.02 -4.94 -20.71
CA SER A 22 -4.25 -5.15 -19.93
C SER A 22 -5.06 -6.33 -20.47
N ARG A 23 -5.25 -6.42 -21.79
CA ARG A 23 -5.97 -7.53 -22.44
C ARG A 23 -5.25 -8.87 -22.26
N ALA A 24 -3.93 -8.91 -22.41
CA ALA A 24 -3.16 -10.13 -22.18
C ALA A 24 -3.26 -10.61 -20.72
N GLN A 25 -3.23 -9.67 -19.76
CA GLN A 25 -3.39 -9.97 -18.34
C GLN A 25 -4.80 -10.46 -18.00
N SER A 26 -5.85 -9.85 -18.55
CA SER A 26 -7.23 -10.30 -18.31
C SER A 26 -7.49 -11.72 -18.82
N ILE A 27 -6.90 -12.09 -19.96
CA ILE A 27 -6.93 -13.46 -20.47
C ILE A 27 -6.16 -14.40 -19.55
N LYS A 28 -4.93 -14.03 -19.18
CA LYS A 28 -4.04 -14.87 -18.37
C LYS A 28 -4.58 -15.12 -16.97
N PHE A 29 -5.10 -14.10 -16.33
CA PHE A 29 -5.63 -14.16 -14.96
C PHE A 29 -7.14 -14.28 -14.96
N LYS A 30 -7.74 -14.88 -15.99
CA LYS A 30 -9.18 -15.17 -15.99
C LYS A 30 -9.57 -16.13 -14.86
N ASP A 31 -8.69 -17.06 -14.52
CA ASP A 31 -8.90 -18.12 -13.53
C ASP A 31 -8.08 -17.90 -12.26
N ASP A 32 -8.70 -18.12 -11.10
CA ASP A 32 -8.11 -17.92 -9.77
C ASP A 32 -6.86 -18.81 -9.55
N LYS A 33 -6.80 -20.00 -10.17
CA LYS A 33 -5.62 -20.88 -10.14
C LYS A 33 -4.39 -20.21 -10.75
N SER A 34 -4.57 -19.35 -11.75
CA SER A 34 -3.44 -18.63 -12.37
C SER A 34 -2.87 -17.57 -11.44
N ILE A 35 -3.72 -16.97 -10.60
CA ILE A 35 -3.30 -16.04 -9.55
C ILE A 35 -2.54 -16.80 -8.47
N ILE A 36 -3.12 -17.87 -7.93
CA ILE A 36 -2.47 -18.73 -6.92
C ILE A 36 -1.11 -19.21 -7.40
N LYS A 37 -1.02 -19.72 -8.63
CA LYS A 37 0.25 -20.17 -9.22
C LYS A 37 1.29 -19.05 -9.32
N THR A 38 0.85 -17.81 -9.52
CA THR A 38 1.77 -16.66 -9.57
C THR A 38 2.21 -16.23 -8.17
N LEU A 39 1.35 -16.34 -7.17
CA LEU A 39 1.73 -16.17 -5.77
C LEU A 39 2.72 -17.26 -5.33
N ASP A 40 2.54 -18.50 -5.77
CA ASP A 40 3.50 -19.59 -5.54
C ASP A 40 4.87 -19.26 -6.13
N TYR A 41 4.92 -18.69 -7.34
CA TYR A 41 6.18 -18.23 -7.93
C TYR A 41 6.83 -17.09 -7.14
N ALA A 42 6.04 -16.22 -6.52
CA ALA A 42 6.55 -15.17 -5.64
C ALA A 42 7.13 -15.78 -4.35
N MET A 43 6.45 -16.75 -3.75
CA MET A 43 6.94 -17.49 -2.57
C MET A 43 8.21 -18.31 -2.86
N GLU A 44 8.28 -18.96 -4.02
CA GLU A 44 9.50 -19.65 -4.48
C GLU A 44 10.69 -18.69 -4.64
N ALA A 45 10.42 -17.40 -4.89
CA ALA A 45 11.41 -16.32 -4.92
C ALA A 45 11.59 -15.63 -3.55
N ASN A 46 11.15 -16.27 -2.45
CA ASN A 46 11.19 -15.77 -1.07
C ASN A 46 10.37 -14.49 -0.82
N ILE A 47 9.37 -14.19 -1.64
CA ILE A 47 8.42 -13.11 -1.38
C ILE A 47 7.20 -13.68 -0.68
N ASN A 48 7.14 -13.50 0.64
CA ASN A 48 6.09 -14.05 1.50
C ASN A 48 5.04 -13.03 1.93
N THR A 49 5.01 -11.85 1.32
CA THR A 49 3.98 -10.83 1.61
C THR A 49 3.31 -10.36 0.32
N PHE A 50 1.98 -10.47 0.31
CA PHE A 50 1.13 -10.05 -0.78
C PHE A 50 0.29 -8.85 -0.37
N MET A 51 0.48 -7.72 -1.04
CA MET A 51 -0.27 -6.49 -0.83
C MET A 51 -1.37 -6.42 -1.89
N CYS A 52 -2.63 -6.35 -1.47
CA CYS A 52 -3.76 -6.46 -2.38
C CYS A 52 -4.98 -5.64 -1.99
N THR A 53 -5.71 -5.18 -2.99
CA THR A 53 -6.98 -4.48 -2.84
C THR A 53 -8.10 -5.48 -2.55
N THR A 54 -9.07 -5.07 -1.76
CA THR A 54 -10.24 -5.87 -1.35
C THR A 54 -11.24 -6.12 -2.47
N HIS A 55 -10.90 -7.01 -3.38
CA HIS A 55 -11.77 -7.45 -4.47
C HIS A 55 -12.47 -8.78 -4.11
N ASP A 56 -13.66 -9.04 -4.66
CA ASP A 56 -14.37 -10.33 -4.53
C ASP A 56 -13.51 -11.54 -4.94
N ARG A 57 -12.52 -11.32 -5.82
CA ARG A 57 -11.61 -12.35 -6.28
C ARG A 57 -10.58 -12.70 -5.21
N ILE A 58 -10.15 -11.71 -4.42
CA ILE A 58 -9.25 -11.93 -3.28
C ILE A 58 -9.91 -12.84 -2.25
N SER A 59 -11.24 -12.82 -2.08
CA SER A 59 -11.92 -13.76 -1.18
C SER A 59 -11.60 -15.21 -1.52
N LYS A 60 -11.63 -15.59 -2.80
CA LYS A 60 -11.32 -16.95 -3.25
C LYS A 60 -9.85 -17.30 -3.11
N ILE A 61 -8.97 -16.30 -3.26
CA ILE A 61 -7.53 -16.47 -3.00
C ILE A 61 -7.30 -16.73 -1.51
N CYS A 62 -7.97 -15.98 -0.64
CA CYS A 62 -7.96 -16.19 0.81
C CYS A 62 -8.50 -17.57 1.20
N ASP A 63 -9.57 -18.05 0.54
CA ASP A 63 -10.09 -19.41 0.76
C ASP A 63 -9.03 -20.46 0.41
N SER A 64 -8.39 -20.34 -0.76
CA SER A 64 -7.32 -21.26 -1.17
C SER A 64 -6.12 -21.24 -0.21
N ILE A 65 -5.77 -20.07 0.34
CA ILE A 65 -4.71 -19.94 1.35
C ILE A 65 -5.11 -20.66 2.65
N ARG A 66 -6.34 -20.46 3.13
CA ARG A 66 -6.87 -21.11 4.34
C ARG A 66 -6.96 -22.63 4.20
N GLU A 67 -7.30 -23.12 3.01
CA GLU A 67 -7.35 -24.56 2.70
C GLU A 67 -5.96 -25.22 2.68
N ASN A 68 -4.89 -24.44 2.59
CA ASN A 68 -3.50 -24.93 2.48
C ASN A 68 -2.57 -24.34 3.56
N PRO A 69 -2.89 -24.49 4.86
CA PRO A 69 -2.22 -23.74 5.93
C PRO A 69 -0.73 -24.05 6.07
N ILE A 70 -0.30 -25.29 5.80
CA ILE A 70 1.12 -25.67 5.87
C ILE A 70 1.93 -24.93 4.79
N LYS A 71 1.39 -24.83 3.58
CA LYS A 71 2.05 -24.16 2.46
C LYS A 71 2.21 -22.66 2.73
N TYR A 72 1.17 -22.04 3.26
CA TYR A 72 1.09 -20.59 3.46
C TYR A 72 1.35 -20.14 4.91
N GLN A 73 1.95 -20.99 5.75
CA GLN A 73 2.12 -20.72 7.19
C GLN A 73 2.86 -19.40 7.51
N ASN A 74 3.75 -18.97 6.61
CA ASN A 74 4.55 -17.73 6.75
C ASN A 74 4.10 -16.63 5.79
N PHE A 75 2.99 -16.84 5.07
CA PHE A 75 2.50 -15.91 4.05
C PHE A 75 1.60 -14.86 4.69
N LYS A 76 1.93 -13.59 4.45
CA LYS A 76 1.21 -12.43 4.99
C LYS A 76 0.41 -11.75 3.88
N ILE A 77 -0.74 -11.20 4.24
CA ILE A 77 -1.52 -10.36 3.32
C ILE A 77 -1.60 -8.94 3.89
N TYR A 78 -1.24 -7.93 3.09
CA TYR A 78 -1.40 -6.52 3.43
C TYR A 78 -2.62 -5.98 2.65
N PRO A 79 -3.82 -6.01 3.24
CA PRO A 79 -5.02 -5.56 2.54
C PRO A 79 -5.03 -4.04 2.37
N CYS A 80 -5.54 -3.58 1.23
CA CYS A 80 -5.67 -2.18 0.87
C CYS A 80 -7.15 -1.81 0.69
N LEU A 81 -7.68 -0.99 1.60
CA LEU A 81 -9.09 -0.60 1.69
C LEU A 81 -9.28 0.86 1.25
N PRO A 82 -10.41 1.27 0.67
CA PRO A 82 -11.48 0.44 0.16
C PRO A 82 -11.25 0.01 -1.30
N TYR A 83 -11.97 -1.01 -1.75
CA TYR A 83 -12.10 -1.24 -3.20
C TYR A 83 -13.06 -0.24 -3.83
N ALA A 84 -12.53 0.92 -4.22
CA ALA A 84 -13.31 2.09 -4.64
C ALA A 84 -14.28 1.84 -5.81
N HIS A 85 -13.96 0.93 -6.74
CA HIS A 85 -14.86 0.57 -7.85
C HIS A 85 -16.18 -0.07 -7.37
N LYS A 86 -16.16 -0.81 -6.25
CA LYS A 86 -17.37 -1.36 -5.62
C LYS A 86 -18.31 -0.24 -5.16
N TYR A 87 -17.76 0.83 -4.57
CA TYR A 87 -18.55 1.97 -4.09
C TYR A 87 -19.00 2.87 -5.24
N ALA A 88 -18.13 3.12 -6.22
CA ALA A 88 -18.49 3.88 -7.42
C ALA A 88 -19.66 3.22 -8.16
N ASN A 89 -19.57 1.91 -8.39
CA ASN A 89 -20.64 1.13 -9.03
C ASN A 89 -21.94 1.14 -8.20
N ALA A 90 -21.84 0.97 -6.87
CA ALA A 90 -23.00 1.05 -5.99
C ALA A 90 -23.67 2.43 -5.99
N VAL A 91 -22.91 3.53 -6.15
CA VAL A 91 -23.46 4.89 -6.26
C VAL A 91 -24.12 5.11 -7.63
N THR A 92 -23.55 4.57 -8.70
CA THR A 92 -24.14 4.67 -10.06
C THR A 92 -25.33 3.75 -10.29
N GLU A 93 -25.35 2.54 -9.73
CA GLU A 93 -26.41 1.54 -9.99
C GLU A 93 -27.63 1.72 -9.09
N LEU A 94 -27.45 2.12 -7.82
CA LEU A 94 -28.55 2.21 -6.85
C LEU A 94 -29.08 3.65 -6.67
N GLY A 95 -28.37 4.66 -7.20
CA GLY A 95 -28.64 6.06 -6.94
C GLY A 95 -28.33 6.46 -5.48
N LEU A 96 -27.95 7.72 -5.28
CA LEU A 96 -27.53 8.29 -3.99
C LEU A 96 -28.46 7.97 -2.80
N THR A 97 -29.75 7.71 -3.04
CA THR A 97 -30.76 7.52 -1.99
C THR A 97 -30.93 6.07 -1.49
N ASN A 98 -30.55 5.05 -2.28
CA ASN A 98 -30.69 3.64 -1.87
C ASN A 98 -29.38 2.98 -1.41
N SER A 99 -28.21 3.39 -1.94
CA SER A 99 -26.92 2.83 -1.52
C SER A 99 -26.61 3.15 -0.06
N LEU A 100 -26.93 4.38 0.39
CA LEU A 100 -26.74 4.81 1.79
C LEU A 100 -27.59 4.00 2.79
N LYS A 101 -28.78 3.54 2.39
CA LYS A 101 -29.64 2.70 3.26
C LYS A 101 -29.11 1.27 3.43
N GLN A 102 -28.31 0.74 2.50
CA GLN A 102 -27.75 -0.61 2.62
C GLN A 102 -26.51 -0.66 3.53
N PHE A 103 -25.79 0.46 3.68
CA PHE A 103 -24.59 0.54 4.52
C PHE A 103 -24.82 1.18 5.90
N VAL A 104 -26.03 1.69 6.18
CA VAL A 104 -26.36 2.35 7.46
C VAL A 104 -27.65 1.74 8.06
N PRO A 105 -27.58 0.98 9.16
CA PRO A 105 -28.77 0.43 9.81
C PRO A 105 -29.43 1.47 10.73
N GLY A 106 -30.71 1.76 10.48
CA GLY A 106 -31.63 2.42 11.43
C GLY A 106 -31.52 3.94 11.57
N ASN A 107 -32.68 4.60 11.68
CA ASN A 107 -33.00 6.00 12.12
C ASN A 107 -32.04 7.18 11.84
N PHE A 108 -31.05 7.06 10.96
CA PHE A 108 -30.05 8.08 10.64
C PHE A 108 -30.65 9.41 10.12
N MET A 109 -31.81 9.35 9.47
CA MET A 109 -32.50 10.55 8.96
C MET A 109 -33.18 11.42 10.03
N GLY A 110 -33.50 10.88 11.21
CA GLY A 110 -34.19 11.64 12.27
C GLY A 110 -33.28 12.59 13.05
N SER A 111 -31.99 12.26 13.13
CA SER A 111 -30.98 12.99 13.90
C SER A 111 -30.41 14.19 13.15
N MET A 112 -30.45 14.15 11.82
CA MET A 112 -29.87 15.17 10.93
C MET A 112 -30.60 16.52 10.99
N PHE A 113 -31.86 16.54 11.44
CA PHE A 113 -32.68 17.75 11.50
C PHE A 113 -32.54 18.57 12.80
N LYS A 114 -31.74 18.13 13.78
CA LYS A 114 -31.77 18.71 15.14
C LYS A 114 -30.46 19.20 15.77
N GLY A 115 -29.34 19.35 15.05
CA GLY A 115 -28.30 20.27 15.53
C GLY A 115 -26.85 20.02 15.11
N GLY A 116 -26.23 21.09 14.60
CA GLY A 116 -24.85 21.53 14.86
C GLY A 116 -23.69 20.62 14.45
N LEU A 117 -22.87 21.12 13.52
CA LEU A 117 -21.48 20.78 13.10
C LEU A 117 -20.67 19.67 13.84
N ALA A 118 -20.87 19.44 15.14
CA ALA A 118 -20.21 18.39 15.91
C ALA A 118 -20.74 16.96 15.66
N PHE A 119 -21.92 16.81 15.02
CA PHE A 119 -22.49 15.49 14.75
C PHE A 119 -21.96 14.81 13.48
N LEU A 120 -21.55 15.60 12.47
CA LEU A 120 -21.11 15.07 11.17
C LEU A 120 -19.84 14.20 11.27
N GLY A 121 -18.84 14.60 12.07
CA GLY A 121 -17.57 13.87 12.17
C GLY A 121 -17.71 12.46 12.78
N LYS A 122 -18.54 12.33 13.82
CA LYS A 122 -18.79 11.03 14.47
C LYS A 122 -19.52 10.05 13.56
N ASP A 123 -20.44 10.57 12.74
CA ASP A 123 -21.20 9.77 11.79
C ASP A 123 -20.29 9.20 10.68
N TYR A 124 -19.35 9.99 10.16
CA TYR A 124 -18.38 9.50 9.15
C TYR A 124 -17.38 8.50 9.71
N ILE A 125 -16.92 8.69 10.95
CA ILE A 125 -16.03 7.71 11.60
C ILE A 125 -16.75 6.38 11.78
N ALA A 126 -17.99 6.38 12.29
CA ALA A 126 -18.77 5.15 12.44
C ALA A 126 -18.99 4.43 11.10
N ILE A 127 -19.28 5.17 10.02
CA ILE A 127 -19.39 4.59 8.68
C ILE A 127 -18.05 3.99 8.23
N MET A 128 -16.95 4.70 8.41
CA MET A 128 -15.61 4.21 8.07
C MET A 128 -15.30 2.90 8.81
N GLU A 129 -15.56 2.84 10.12
CA GLU A 129 -15.36 1.64 10.95
C GLU A 129 -16.17 0.45 10.42
N LEU A 130 -17.45 0.64 10.10
CA LEU A 130 -18.31 -0.39 9.53
C LEU A 130 -17.81 -0.91 8.17
N LEU A 131 -17.31 -0.02 7.30
CA LEU A 131 -16.76 -0.38 6.00
C LEU A 131 -15.45 -1.16 6.15
N ILE A 132 -14.59 -0.75 7.09
CA ILE A 132 -13.36 -1.47 7.44
C ILE A 132 -13.71 -2.89 7.90
N ASP A 133 -14.66 -3.04 8.84
CA ASP A 133 -15.10 -4.33 9.35
C ASP A 133 -15.65 -5.25 8.24
N ALA A 134 -16.46 -4.69 7.35
CA ALA A 134 -17.03 -5.44 6.23
C ALA A 134 -15.96 -5.94 5.25
N GLU A 135 -14.97 -5.10 4.92
CA GLU A 135 -13.92 -5.47 3.97
C GLU A 135 -12.87 -6.40 4.57
N LEU A 136 -12.56 -6.28 5.86
CA LEU A 136 -11.56 -7.13 6.50
C LEU A 136 -12.04 -8.54 6.81
N LYS A 137 -13.36 -8.78 6.80
CA LYS A 137 -13.97 -10.08 7.05
C LYS A 137 -13.40 -11.20 6.16
N ILE A 138 -13.03 -10.90 4.91
CA ILE A 138 -12.49 -11.93 4.00
C ILE A 138 -11.08 -12.42 4.39
N PHE A 139 -10.36 -11.68 5.25
CA PHE A 139 -9.02 -12.03 5.73
C PHE A 139 -9.04 -12.67 7.12
N GLU A 140 -10.21 -13.05 7.63
CA GLU A 140 -10.29 -13.78 8.90
C GLU A 140 -9.39 -15.03 8.85
N LYS A 141 -8.59 -15.23 9.91
CA LYS A 141 -7.60 -16.32 10.05
C LYS A 141 -6.47 -16.27 9.02
N ILE A 142 -6.16 -15.10 8.47
CA ILE A 142 -4.97 -14.84 7.67
C ILE A 142 -4.13 -13.78 8.40
N ASP A 143 -2.80 -13.92 8.35
CA ASP A 143 -1.89 -12.95 8.97
C ASP A 143 -1.88 -11.63 8.18
N THR A 144 -2.44 -10.58 8.77
CA THR A 144 -2.61 -9.24 8.17
C THR A 144 -1.97 -8.13 9.01
N PRO A 145 -0.64 -8.11 9.20
CA PRO A 145 0.00 -7.25 10.19
C PRO A 145 0.02 -5.75 9.80
N VAL A 146 -0.33 -5.41 8.55
CA VAL A 146 -0.50 -4.03 8.10
C VAL A 146 -1.74 -3.90 7.22
N ILE A 147 -2.61 -2.93 7.53
CA ILE A 147 -3.82 -2.64 6.78
C ILE A 147 -3.71 -1.24 6.17
N PHE A 148 -3.85 -1.13 4.86
CA PHE A 148 -3.62 0.10 4.12
C PHE A 148 -4.90 0.85 3.78
N LEU A 149 -4.86 2.17 3.88
CA LEU A 149 -5.82 3.07 3.24
C LEU A 149 -5.37 3.40 1.82
N GLN A 150 -6.21 3.11 0.83
CA GLN A 150 -5.97 3.28 -0.60
C GLN A 150 -5.82 4.75 -0.98
N ASN A 151 -5.00 5.01 -2.01
CA ASN A 151 -4.65 6.37 -2.42
C ASN A 151 -5.86 7.20 -2.82
N VAL A 152 -6.88 6.61 -3.43
CA VAL A 152 -8.11 7.32 -3.79
C VAL A 152 -8.82 7.94 -2.58
N VAL A 153 -8.78 7.27 -1.42
CA VAL A 153 -9.36 7.81 -0.18
C VAL A 153 -8.36 8.67 0.57
N THR A 154 -7.12 8.20 0.73
CA THR A 154 -6.06 8.97 1.41
C THR A 154 -5.86 10.34 0.79
N ASP A 155 -5.72 10.41 -0.54
CA ASP A 155 -5.47 11.68 -1.24
C ASP A 155 -6.71 12.58 -1.26
N LEU A 156 -7.92 12.00 -1.26
CA LEU A 156 -9.17 12.75 -1.12
C LEU A 156 -9.27 13.41 0.26
N LEU A 157 -9.06 12.64 1.33
CA LEU A 157 -9.08 13.14 2.71
C LEU A 157 -8.01 14.22 2.90
N LEU A 158 -6.81 14.01 2.34
CA LEU A 158 -5.71 14.97 2.36
C LEU A 158 -6.03 16.25 1.58
N GLY A 159 -6.77 16.15 0.47
CA GLY A 159 -7.23 17.29 -0.32
C GLY A 159 -8.31 18.10 0.38
N LEU A 160 -9.21 17.44 1.12
CA LEU A 160 -10.29 18.07 1.88
C LEU A 160 -9.86 18.57 3.26
N GLY A 161 -8.65 18.26 3.72
CA GLY A 161 -8.17 18.60 5.07
C GLY A 161 -8.86 17.81 6.18
N MET A 162 -9.36 16.61 5.87
CA MET A 162 -10.07 15.73 6.81
C MET A 162 -9.08 14.88 7.61
N ASP A 163 -8.10 15.53 8.23
CA ASP A 163 -6.98 14.88 8.90
C ASP A 163 -7.43 14.00 10.07
N GLU A 164 -8.54 14.37 10.74
CA GLU A 164 -9.14 13.59 11.83
C GLU A 164 -9.59 12.18 11.39
N ILE A 165 -9.99 12.01 10.12
CA ILE A 165 -10.38 10.69 9.60
C ILE A 165 -9.15 9.82 9.37
N LEU A 166 -8.02 10.39 8.94
CA LEU A 166 -6.75 9.66 8.83
C LEU A 166 -6.29 9.16 10.21
N LEU A 167 -6.43 10.01 11.24
CA LEU A 167 -6.16 9.63 12.62
C LEU A 167 -7.13 8.57 13.14
N ALA A 168 -8.42 8.70 12.84
CA ALA A 168 -9.44 7.72 13.22
C ALA A 168 -9.15 6.34 12.59
N PHE A 169 -8.80 6.30 11.29
CA PHE A 169 -8.38 5.07 10.62
C PHE A 169 -7.18 4.42 11.33
N HIS A 170 -6.14 5.21 11.59
CA HIS A 170 -4.94 4.74 12.29
C HIS A 170 -5.26 4.11 13.65
N ASN A 171 -6.03 4.83 14.47
CA ASN A 171 -6.41 4.38 15.81
C ASN A 171 -7.32 3.15 15.75
N TYR A 172 -8.27 3.12 14.82
CA TYR A 172 -9.21 2.01 14.70
C TYR A 172 -8.49 0.71 14.34
N ILE A 173 -7.61 0.74 13.33
CA ILE A 173 -6.80 -0.42 12.94
C ILE A 173 -5.96 -0.93 14.12
N ALA A 174 -5.27 -0.02 14.83
CA ALA A 174 -4.44 -0.39 15.97
C ALA A 174 -5.24 -0.99 17.14
N THR A 175 -6.39 -0.40 17.47
CA THR A 175 -7.18 -0.78 18.66
C THR A 175 -8.11 -1.97 18.42
N LYS A 176 -8.79 -2.03 17.27
CA LYS A 176 -9.75 -3.09 16.92
C LYS A 176 -9.05 -4.35 16.43
N TYR A 177 -8.04 -4.19 15.58
CA TYR A 177 -7.38 -5.31 14.90
C TYR A 177 -6.02 -5.67 15.50
N GLY A 178 -5.42 -4.78 16.30
CA GLY A 178 -4.11 -5.03 16.91
C GLY A 178 -2.96 -5.05 15.92
N VAL A 179 -3.13 -4.41 14.76
CA VAL A 179 -2.15 -4.38 13.65
C VAL A 179 -1.83 -2.93 13.26
N GLU A 180 -0.88 -2.73 12.35
CA GLU A 180 -0.45 -1.38 11.96
C GLU A 180 -1.30 -0.81 10.82
N ALA A 181 -1.55 0.50 10.85
CA ALA A 181 -2.15 1.21 9.72
C ALA A 181 -1.06 1.69 8.74
N GLY A 182 -1.29 1.45 7.46
CA GLY A 182 -0.52 2.02 6.36
C GLY A 182 -1.36 2.96 5.50
N PHE A 183 -0.69 3.85 4.77
CA PHE A 183 -1.36 4.80 3.90
C PHE A 183 -0.73 4.78 2.51
N ILE A 184 -1.54 4.58 1.49
CA ILE A 184 -1.12 4.70 0.09
C ILE A 184 -1.42 6.14 -0.37
N THR A 185 -0.50 6.81 -1.06
CA THR A 185 -0.69 8.20 -1.51
C THR A 185 0.11 8.51 -2.76
N MET A 186 -0.36 9.47 -3.56
CA MET A 186 0.41 10.10 -4.65
C MET A 186 1.09 11.42 -4.21
N ASN A 187 1.01 11.78 -2.92
CA ASN A 187 1.56 13.01 -2.34
C ASN A 187 2.20 12.72 -0.97
N MET A 188 3.29 11.94 -0.98
CA MET A 188 4.01 11.53 0.22
C MET A 188 4.47 12.70 1.10
N PRO A 189 5.07 13.80 0.57
CA PRO A 189 5.49 14.92 1.39
C PRO A 189 4.35 15.51 2.22
N LYS A 190 3.22 15.83 1.57
CA LYS A 190 2.06 16.42 2.24
C LYS A 190 1.41 15.44 3.22
N LEU A 191 1.30 14.15 2.84
CA LEU A 191 0.72 13.15 3.73
C LEU A 191 1.55 13.01 5.00
N LEU A 192 2.88 12.91 4.88
CA LEU A 192 3.75 12.74 6.04
C LEU A 192 3.60 13.91 7.02
N ASP A 193 3.64 15.16 6.52
CA ASP A 193 3.41 16.35 7.35
C ASP A 193 2.06 16.31 8.07
N THR A 194 1.00 15.91 7.37
CA THR A 194 -0.34 15.79 7.95
C THR A 194 -0.39 14.70 9.03
N LEU A 195 0.17 13.52 8.78
CA LEU A 195 0.19 12.41 9.74
C LEU A 195 0.99 12.78 11.00
N GLU A 196 2.15 13.42 10.85
CA GLU A 196 2.94 13.93 11.98
C GLU A 196 2.17 14.98 12.78
N ARG A 197 1.47 15.90 12.10
CA ARG A 197 0.66 16.96 12.74
C ARG A 197 -0.47 16.39 13.59
N VAL A 198 -1.13 15.32 13.16
CA VAL A 198 -2.17 14.64 13.95
C VAL A 198 -1.62 13.64 14.96
N GLY A 199 -0.29 13.57 15.11
CA GLY A 199 0.38 12.79 16.15
C GLY A 199 0.74 11.36 15.75
N ILE A 200 0.57 10.96 14.49
CA ILE A 200 0.99 9.65 13.99
C ILE A 200 2.51 9.69 13.76
N LYS A 201 3.24 8.91 14.56
CA LYS A 201 4.71 8.84 14.51
C LYS A 201 5.18 7.63 13.71
N ASN A 202 6.26 7.81 12.95
CA ASN A 202 6.87 6.77 12.12
C ASN A 202 5.85 5.99 11.25
N PRO A 203 4.99 6.69 10.48
CA PRO A 203 3.92 6.06 9.71
C PRO A 203 4.46 5.15 8.61
N ILE A 204 3.66 4.17 8.20
CA ILE A 204 3.90 3.36 7.00
C ILE A 204 3.25 4.07 5.82
N ILE A 205 4.04 4.52 4.86
CA ILE A 205 3.55 5.23 3.68
C ILE A 205 4.00 4.50 2.41
N CYS A 206 3.04 4.05 1.60
CA CYS A 206 3.27 3.53 0.27
C CYS A 206 3.02 4.63 -0.76
N SER A 207 4.02 4.96 -1.57
CA SER A 207 3.88 6.01 -2.59
C SER A 207 4.63 5.66 -3.85
N SER A 208 4.23 6.30 -4.95
CA SER A 208 4.98 6.24 -6.19
C SER A 208 6.35 6.87 -5.97
N ILE A 209 7.41 6.09 -6.12
CA ILE A 209 8.80 6.57 -5.99
C ILE A 209 9.59 5.98 -7.14
N ASN A 210 9.96 6.82 -8.10
CA ASN A 210 10.66 6.40 -9.31
C ASN A 210 11.51 7.52 -9.89
N LYS A 211 12.48 7.13 -10.72
CA LYS A 211 13.51 8.04 -11.25
C LYS A 211 12.93 9.17 -12.13
N LEU A 212 11.75 8.96 -12.73
CA LEU A 212 11.12 9.92 -13.64
C LEU A 212 10.14 10.89 -12.97
N GLY A 213 9.88 10.77 -11.66
CA GLY A 213 8.87 11.60 -11.01
C GLY A 213 7.42 11.24 -11.38
N PHE A 214 7.19 10.05 -11.95
CA PHE A 214 5.86 9.61 -12.38
C PHE A 214 4.94 9.47 -11.16
N ARG A 215 3.84 10.24 -11.14
CA ARG A 215 2.84 10.28 -10.06
C ARG A 215 3.43 10.65 -8.68
N MET A 216 4.43 11.53 -8.67
CA MET A 216 5.05 12.11 -7.47
C MET A 216 4.66 13.58 -7.34
N ALA A 217 3.57 13.89 -6.64
CA ALA A 217 3.06 15.26 -6.53
C ALA A 217 4.06 16.18 -5.80
N GLY A 218 4.38 17.33 -6.39
CA GLY A 218 5.46 18.21 -5.90
C GLY A 218 6.83 17.90 -6.49
N GLY A 219 6.96 16.82 -7.27
CA GLY A 219 8.15 16.47 -8.02
C GLY A 219 9.12 15.55 -7.27
N ARG A 220 10.06 14.98 -8.04
CA ARG A 220 11.02 13.97 -7.54
C ARG A 220 11.91 14.50 -6.41
N ALA A 221 12.42 15.73 -6.56
CA ALA A 221 13.31 16.35 -5.58
C ALA A 221 12.67 16.46 -4.19
N CYS A 222 11.41 16.89 -4.11
CA CYS A 222 10.69 17.00 -2.84
C CYS A 222 10.56 15.66 -2.10
N TYR A 223 10.39 14.55 -2.84
CA TYR A 223 10.38 13.21 -2.25
C TYR A 223 11.75 12.79 -1.76
N GLU A 224 12.81 13.06 -2.53
CA GLU A 224 14.19 12.79 -2.14
C GLU A 224 14.55 13.57 -0.86
N ASP A 225 14.19 14.85 -0.76
CA ASP A 225 14.41 15.68 0.43
C ASP A 225 13.71 15.09 1.66
N VAL A 226 12.41 14.77 1.53
CA VAL A 226 11.64 14.15 2.62
C VAL A 226 12.23 12.80 3.06
N LEU A 227 12.68 11.97 2.12
CA LEU A 227 13.33 10.70 2.44
C LEU A 227 14.66 10.90 3.16
N ASN A 228 15.41 11.97 2.89
CA ASN A 228 16.67 12.27 3.59
C ASN A 228 16.45 12.87 4.99
N GLU A 229 15.46 13.74 5.13
CA GLU A 229 15.31 14.60 6.31
C GLU A 229 14.38 14.02 7.38
N LYS A 230 13.36 13.24 6.98
CA LYS A 230 12.30 12.78 7.88
C LYS A 230 12.41 11.29 8.21
N GLN A 231 11.79 10.89 9.32
CA GLN A 231 11.80 9.52 9.81
C GLN A 231 10.41 8.89 9.68
N PHE A 232 10.29 7.93 8.77
CA PHE A 232 9.08 7.16 8.51
C PHE A 232 9.42 5.89 7.74
N ARG A 233 8.43 5.01 7.52
CA ARG A 233 8.61 3.75 6.81
C ARG A 233 8.04 3.85 5.40
N ALA A 234 8.89 4.20 4.44
CA ALA A 234 8.50 4.33 3.05
C ALA A 234 8.45 2.98 2.33
N ILE A 235 7.38 2.76 1.57
CA ILE A 235 7.23 1.67 0.61
C ILE A 235 7.20 2.29 -0.78
N ALA A 236 8.20 1.95 -1.61
CA ALA A 236 8.28 2.44 -2.98
C ALA A 236 7.45 1.55 -3.91
N MET A 237 6.43 2.12 -4.54
CA MET A 237 5.66 1.46 -5.60
C MET A 237 5.85 2.18 -6.95
N GLN A 238 5.38 1.56 -8.03
CA GLN A 238 5.50 2.10 -9.39
C GLN A 238 6.95 2.46 -9.79
N VAL A 239 7.92 1.72 -9.26
CA VAL A 239 9.36 1.97 -9.43
C VAL A 239 9.80 2.03 -10.89
N LEU A 240 9.12 1.28 -11.77
CA LEU A 240 9.37 1.24 -13.21
C LEU A 240 8.70 2.38 -14.00
N ALA A 241 7.98 3.31 -13.35
CA ALA A 241 7.15 4.33 -14.01
C ALA A 241 6.26 3.75 -15.12
N ALA A 242 5.49 2.71 -14.76
CA ALA A 242 4.65 1.93 -15.68
C ALA A 242 5.40 1.29 -16.89
N GLY A 243 6.71 1.09 -16.75
CA GLY A 243 7.58 0.44 -17.73
C GLY A 243 8.41 1.40 -18.57
N ALA A 244 8.38 2.70 -18.25
CA ALA A 244 9.21 3.71 -18.92
C ALA A 244 10.69 3.69 -18.48
N ILE A 245 11.00 3.03 -17.36
CA ILE A 245 12.38 2.90 -16.84
C ILE A 245 12.81 1.43 -16.95
N PRO A 246 14.02 1.13 -17.48
CA PRO A 246 14.59 -0.20 -17.42
C PRO A 246 14.65 -0.75 -15.98
N PRO A 247 14.35 -2.04 -15.72
CA PRO A 247 14.30 -2.57 -14.37
C PRO A 247 15.56 -2.34 -13.52
N GLN A 248 16.75 -2.56 -14.11
CA GLN A 248 18.00 -2.35 -13.39
C GLN A 248 18.16 -0.90 -12.91
N GLU A 249 17.96 0.07 -13.81
CA GLU A 249 18.05 1.50 -13.51
C GLU A 249 17.01 1.95 -12.48
N ALA A 250 15.78 1.42 -12.58
CA ALA A 250 14.70 1.73 -11.65
C ALA A 250 15.01 1.23 -10.22
N ILE A 251 15.44 -0.02 -10.09
CA ILE A 251 15.73 -0.63 -8.80
C ILE A 251 16.99 -0.02 -8.18
N GLU A 252 18.04 0.22 -8.97
CA GLU A 252 19.25 0.93 -8.51
C GLU A 252 18.91 2.29 -7.89
N TYR A 253 18.11 3.09 -8.59
CA TYR A 253 17.67 4.39 -8.10
C TYR A 253 16.91 4.27 -6.78
N VAL A 254 15.87 3.43 -6.71
CA VAL A 254 15.06 3.30 -5.49
C VAL A 254 15.86 2.75 -4.32
N CYS A 255 16.73 1.77 -4.55
CA CYS A 255 17.59 1.21 -3.51
C CYS A 255 18.63 2.22 -3.00
N SER A 256 19.01 3.23 -3.80
CA SER A 256 19.94 4.28 -3.40
C SER A 256 19.34 5.31 -2.43
N LEU A 257 18.01 5.41 -2.37
CA LEU A 257 17.31 6.36 -1.52
C LEU A 257 17.29 5.88 -0.06
N PRO A 258 17.47 6.80 0.92
CA PRO A 258 17.31 6.46 2.33
C PRO A 258 15.83 6.19 2.66
N ASN A 259 15.59 5.58 3.83
CA ASN A 259 14.27 5.34 4.41
C ASN A 259 13.28 4.49 3.58
N ILE A 260 13.71 3.93 2.45
CA ILE A 260 12.96 2.88 1.73
C ILE A 260 13.03 1.57 2.53
N GLN A 261 11.92 1.20 3.16
CA GLN A 261 11.79 -0.04 3.92
C GLN A 261 11.41 -1.22 3.03
N SER A 262 10.60 -0.97 2.00
CA SER A 262 10.15 -2.01 1.08
C SER A 262 9.97 -1.49 -0.33
N ILE A 263 10.07 -2.40 -1.30
CA ILE A 263 9.69 -2.17 -2.70
C ILE A 263 8.48 -3.03 -3.02
N LEU A 264 7.41 -2.39 -3.49
CA LEU A 264 6.18 -3.02 -3.97
C LEU A 264 6.23 -3.12 -5.50
N PHE A 265 6.17 -4.34 -6.02
CA PHE A 265 6.05 -4.58 -7.46
C PHE A 265 5.08 -5.70 -7.78
N GLY A 266 4.49 -5.64 -8.97
CA GLY A 266 3.69 -6.72 -9.55
C GLY A 266 4.36 -7.27 -10.80
N ALA A 267 4.23 -8.57 -11.04
CA ALA A 267 4.76 -9.21 -12.24
C ALA A 267 3.87 -10.38 -12.67
N SER A 268 3.77 -10.62 -13.97
CA SER A 268 2.89 -11.66 -14.51
C SER A 268 3.61 -12.97 -14.82
N SER A 269 4.94 -13.06 -14.74
CA SER A 269 5.71 -14.26 -15.08
C SER A 269 6.75 -14.57 -14.01
N LYS A 270 7.05 -15.86 -13.83
CA LYS A 270 8.11 -16.33 -12.92
C LYS A 270 9.47 -15.68 -13.23
N ALA A 271 9.81 -15.56 -14.50
CA ALA A 271 11.06 -14.93 -14.93
C ALA A 271 11.16 -13.47 -14.45
N ASN A 272 10.09 -12.67 -14.61
CA ASN A 272 10.09 -11.27 -14.19
C ASN A 272 10.12 -11.12 -12.67
N ILE A 273 9.44 -12.02 -11.94
CA ILE A 273 9.49 -12.08 -10.48
C ILE A 273 10.94 -12.30 -10.04
N ILE A 274 11.59 -13.37 -10.51
CA ILE A 274 12.97 -13.73 -10.16
C ILE A 274 13.94 -12.60 -10.53
N GLN A 275 13.81 -12.04 -11.73
CA GLN A 275 14.68 -10.94 -12.19
C GLN A 275 14.56 -9.73 -11.26
N THR A 276 13.35 -9.30 -10.94
CA THR A 276 13.13 -8.11 -10.10
C THR A 276 13.62 -8.35 -8.68
N THR A 277 13.33 -9.51 -8.09
CA THR A 277 13.84 -9.90 -6.78
C THR A 277 15.36 -9.92 -6.73
N THR A 278 16.00 -10.49 -7.74
CA THR A 278 17.47 -10.57 -7.83
C THR A 278 18.09 -9.18 -7.86
N LEU A 279 17.54 -8.26 -8.65
CA LEU A 279 18.01 -6.87 -8.72
C LEU A 279 17.84 -6.16 -7.37
N ILE A 280 16.72 -6.35 -6.68
CA ILE A 280 16.49 -5.73 -5.37
C ILE A 280 17.53 -6.21 -4.36
N HIS A 281 17.79 -7.52 -4.27
CA HIS A 281 18.81 -8.05 -3.37
C HIS A 281 20.21 -7.52 -3.71
N GLN A 282 20.60 -7.55 -4.99
CA GLN A 282 21.90 -7.08 -5.45
C GLN A 282 22.18 -5.62 -5.05
N PHE A 283 21.25 -4.71 -5.33
CA PHE A 283 21.45 -3.29 -5.03
C PHE A 283 21.29 -2.97 -3.54
N HIS A 284 20.49 -3.74 -2.81
CA HIS A 284 20.34 -3.56 -1.37
C HIS A 284 21.63 -3.94 -0.62
N GLU A 285 22.18 -5.12 -0.89
CA GLU A 285 23.45 -5.58 -0.31
C GLU A 285 24.59 -4.61 -0.60
N THR A 286 24.66 -4.14 -1.85
CA THR A 286 25.66 -3.17 -2.29
C THR A 286 25.59 -1.88 -1.45
N ASN A 287 24.38 -1.35 -1.24
CA ASN A 287 24.20 -0.10 -0.49
C ASN A 287 24.42 -0.27 1.01
N GLU A 288 24.06 -1.41 1.61
CA GLU A 288 24.38 -1.69 3.02
C GLU A 288 25.91 -1.74 3.23
N VAL A 289 26.65 -2.36 2.31
CA VAL A 289 28.12 -2.37 2.36
C VAL A 289 28.69 -0.95 2.25
N PHE A 290 28.23 -0.15 1.29
CA PHE A 290 28.71 1.23 1.14
C PHE A 290 28.39 2.13 2.35
N GLN A 291 27.20 2.02 2.93
CA GLN A 291 26.85 2.79 4.14
C GLN A 291 27.68 2.35 5.35
N ASN A 292 27.93 1.05 5.52
CA ASN A 292 28.77 0.54 6.60
C ASN A 292 30.23 0.97 6.47
N VAL A 293 30.79 1.03 5.26
CA VAL A 293 32.16 1.54 5.01
C VAL A 293 32.24 3.04 5.31
N ASN A 294 31.27 3.83 4.83
CA ASN A 294 31.25 5.28 5.06
C ASN A 294 31.08 5.64 6.55
N LYS A 295 30.26 4.88 7.29
CA LYS A 295 30.08 5.06 8.73
C LYS A 295 31.37 4.76 9.52
N LYS A 296 32.09 3.70 9.17
CA LYS A 296 33.42 3.38 9.76
C LYS A 296 34.46 4.46 9.46
N ASN A 297 34.46 5.02 8.25
CA ASN A 297 35.39 6.09 7.85
C ASN A 297 35.09 7.42 8.57
N THR A 298 33.82 7.77 8.79
CA THR A 298 33.44 8.98 9.55
C THR A 298 33.70 8.84 11.05
N GLU A 299 33.53 7.65 11.64
CA GLU A 299 33.90 7.39 13.04
C GLU A 299 35.43 7.42 13.23
N SER A 300 36.19 6.86 12.28
CA SER A 300 37.67 6.87 12.33
C SER A 300 38.25 8.28 12.16
N SER A 301 37.61 9.14 11.37
CA SER A 301 38.03 10.54 11.18
C SER A 301 37.73 11.42 12.41
N LYS A 302 36.73 11.07 13.22
CA LYS A 302 36.43 11.77 14.48
C LYS A 302 37.43 11.45 15.59
N VAL A 303 38.01 10.24 15.60
CA VAL A 303 39.01 9.83 16.61
C VAL A 303 40.35 10.54 16.42
N VAL A 304 40.73 10.87 15.17
CA VAL A 304 41.99 11.55 14.84
C VAL A 304 41.96 13.05 15.16
N LEU A 305 40.78 13.67 15.26
CA LEU A 305 40.62 15.10 15.59
C LEU A 305 40.53 15.37 17.10
N THR A 306 40.57 14.33 17.93
CA THR A 306 40.52 14.42 19.41
C THR A 306 41.83 13.99 20.09
N SER A 307 42.93 13.85 19.35
CA SER A 307 44.26 13.50 19.86
C SER A 307 45.26 14.63 19.69
#